data_AF-A0A6A3FPC2-F1
#
_entry.id   AF-A0A6A3FPC2-F1
#
_cell.length_a   1.000
_cell.length_b   1.000
_cell.length_c   1.000
_cell.angle_alpha   90.00
_cell.angle_beta   90.00
_cell.angle_gamma   90.00
#
_symmetry.space_group_name_H-M   'P 1'
#
loop_
_entity.id
_entity.type
_entity.pdbx_description
1 polymer ?
#
loop_
_entity_poly.entity_id
_entity_poly.type
_entity_poly.pdbx_seq_one_letter_code
_entity_poly.pdbx_strand_id
1 'polypeptide(L)'
;MEVRVPRWQPDLLAPPPVLHAHFNATTASGDSRLIIVSLFVAGARRPLRALLDSGAANNFFRASCLSILPAGVPVRDLSGDVVVKLADGKPRRVARRELSLSYTFDGFHSNDNFIVFDMNYAFDCILDIPWLVRYQPQIDWLARSVKRRQDFDVT
;
A
#
# COMPACT_ATOMS: atom_id res chain seq x y z
N MET A 1 -52.31 -31.14 3.64
CA MET A 1 -51.04 -31.15 2.91
C MET A 1 -50.97 -29.86 2.13
N GLU A 2 -50.25 -28.87 2.63
CA GLU A 2 -49.86 -27.69 1.86
C GLU A 2 -48.51 -27.25 2.45
N VAL A 3 -47.44 -27.49 1.69
CA VAL A 3 -46.07 -27.18 2.08
C VAL A 3 -45.88 -25.68 1.84
N ARG A 4 -45.76 -24.90 2.92
CA ARG A 4 -45.32 -23.51 2.83
C ARG A 4 -43.83 -23.50 2.46
N VAL A 5 -43.54 -23.09 1.24
CA VAL A 5 -42.18 -22.80 0.76
C VAL A 5 -41.70 -21.51 1.44
N PRO A 6 -40.49 -21.45 2.03
CA PRO A 6 -39.96 -20.19 2.52
C PRO A 6 -39.65 -19.27 1.33
N ARG A 7 -40.21 -18.07 1.38
CA ARG A 7 -39.86 -16.95 0.51
C ARG A 7 -38.41 -16.56 0.85
N TRP A 8 -37.47 -16.97 0.00
CA TRP A 8 -36.06 -16.56 0.11
C TRP A 8 -35.98 -15.03 0.17
N GLN A 9 -35.43 -14.51 1.27
CA GLN A 9 -35.00 -13.11 1.38
C GLN A 9 -33.65 -12.99 0.64
N PRO A 10 -33.53 -12.18 -0.42
CA PRO A 10 -32.26 -11.92 -1.07
C PRO A 10 -31.64 -10.67 -0.46
N ASP A 11 -31.30 -10.68 0.83
CA ASP A 11 -30.52 -9.61 1.46
C ASP A 11 -29.69 -10.21 2.59
N LEU A 12 -28.50 -10.75 2.27
CA LEU A 12 -27.44 -11.04 3.25
C LEU A 12 -26.12 -11.44 2.57
N LEU A 13 -25.66 -10.68 1.58
CA LEU A 13 -24.23 -10.60 1.26
C LEU A 13 -23.94 -9.15 0.91
N ALA A 14 -23.44 -8.39 1.88
CA ALA A 14 -22.77 -7.15 1.56
C ALA A 14 -21.71 -7.46 0.49
N PRO A 15 -21.58 -6.64 -0.58
CA PRO A 15 -20.48 -6.82 -1.51
C PRO A 15 -19.17 -6.83 -0.71
N PRO A 16 -18.19 -7.69 -1.06
CA PRO A 16 -16.91 -7.68 -0.38
C PRO A 16 -16.35 -6.25 -0.39
N PRO A 17 -15.63 -5.80 0.64
CA PRO A 17 -15.09 -4.45 0.69
C PRO A 17 -14.23 -4.19 -0.56
N VAL A 18 -14.77 -3.43 -1.51
CA VAL A 18 -14.06 -3.06 -2.73
C VAL A 18 -13.20 -1.86 -2.42
N LEU A 19 -11.91 -2.12 -2.30
CA LEU A 19 -10.93 -1.11 -1.96
C LEU A 19 -10.34 -0.52 -3.24
N HIS A 20 -10.90 0.59 -3.70
CA HIS A 20 -10.44 1.28 -4.90
C HIS A 20 -9.17 2.09 -4.60
N ALA A 21 -8.03 1.61 -5.07
CA ALA A 21 -6.80 2.40 -5.12
C ALA A 21 -6.62 3.00 -6.52
N HIS A 22 -6.21 4.26 -6.58
CA HIS A 22 -5.80 4.96 -7.79
C HIS A 22 -4.32 5.28 -7.65
N PHE A 23 -3.44 4.90 -8.58
CA PHE A 23 -2.03 5.32 -8.49
C PHE A 23 -1.76 6.35 -9.55
N ASN A 24 -1.13 7.47 -9.19
CA ASN A 24 -0.75 8.50 -10.15
C ASN A 24 0.78 8.62 -10.15
N ALA A 25 1.44 7.84 -11.02
CA ALA A 25 2.86 7.99 -11.29
C ALA A 25 3.07 8.58 -12.68
N THR A 26 3.35 9.88 -12.77
CA THR A 26 3.77 10.54 -14.01
C THR A 26 5.28 10.35 -14.21
N THR A 27 5.68 9.57 -15.22
CA THR A 27 7.04 9.64 -15.76
C THR A 27 7.05 10.62 -16.91
N ALA A 28 7.14 11.92 -16.60
CA ALA A 28 7.41 12.93 -17.61
C ALA A 28 8.93 13.07 -17.77
N SER A 29 9.43 12.86 -18.98
CA SER A 29 10.78 13.26 -19.38
C SER A 29 10.91 14.78 -19.20
N GLY A 30 11.69 15.19 -18.18
CA GLY A 30 12.01 16.59 -17.86
C GLY A 30 11.77 16.89 -16.37
N ASP A 31 12.86 17.03 -15.60
CA ASP A 31 13.06 17.48 -14.17
C ASP A 31 12.01 17.20 -13.07
N SER A 32 10.88 16.59 -13.41
CA SER A 32 9.77 16.22 -12.54
C SER A 32 10.11 14.90 -11.88
N ARG A 33 10.97 14.97 -10.85
CA ARG A 33 11.39 13.79 -10.10
C ARG A 33 10.38 13.49 -9.00
N LEU A 34 9.90 12.26 -8.97
CA LEU A 34 9.06 11.71 -7.90
C LEU A 34 9.79 11.76 -6.55
N ILE A 35 9.03 11.87 -5.45
CA ILE A 35 9.58 11.78 -4.10
C ILE A 35 9.73 10.30 -3.74
N ILE A 36 10.98 9.88 -3.54
CA ILE A 36 11.33 8.50 -3.22
C ILE A 36 11.99 8.47 -1.85
N VAL A 37 11.47 7.61 -0.99
CA VAL A 37 11.95 7.41 0.37
C VAL A 37 12.64 6.06 0.48
N SER A 38 13.72 5.98 1.26
CA SER A 38 14.38 4.70 1.58
C SER A 38 13.86 4.18 2.91
N LEU A 39 13.28 2.97 2.90
CA LEU A 39 12.83 2.28 4.11
C LEU A 39 13.82 1.17 4.47
N PHE A 40 14.24 1.13 5.72
CA PHE A 40 15.22 0.17 6.22
C PHE A 40 14.52 -0.94 6.98
N VAL A 41 14.45 -2.13 6.38
CA VAL A 41 13.88 -3.31 7.04
C VAL A 41 15.01 -4.16 7.61
N ALA A 42 14.92 -4.50 8.90
CA ALA A 42 15.92 -5.35 9.54
C ALA A 42 16.03 -6.70 8.81
N GLY A 43 17.24 -7.09 8.41
CA GLY A 43 17.50 -8.35 7.70
C GLY A 43 17.13 -8.37 6.22
N ALA A 44 16.61 -7.27 5.65
CA ALA A 44 16.40 -7.19 4.20
C ALA A 44 17.73 -7.05 3.44
N ARG A 45 17.76 -7.54 2.20
CA ARG A 45 18.97 -7.54 1.36
C ARG A 45 19.47 -6.14 0.99
N ARG A 46 18.56 -5.16 0.96
CA ARG A 46 18.83 -3.74 0.70
C ARG A 46 17.68 -2.87 1.23
N PRO A 47 17.87 -1.55 1.38
CA PRO A 47 16.76 -0.64 1.64
C PRO A 47 15.71 -0.74 0.53
N LEU A 48 14.43 -0.59 0.92
CA LEU A 48 13.31 -0.53 0.00
C LEU A 48 13.15 0.90 -0.51
N ARG A 49 12.91 1.04 -1.81
CA ARG A 49 12.57 2.30 -2.46
C ARG A 49 11.05 2.46 -2.43
N ALA A 50 10.56 3.34 -1.57
CA ALA A 50 9.15 3.68 -1.46
C ALA A 50 8.84 4.93 -2.29
N LEU A 51 7.80 4.87 -3.13
CA LEU A 51 7.21 6.07 -3.71
C LEU A 51 6.28 6.71 -2.68
N LEU A 52 6.39 8.02 -2.49
CA LEU A 52 5.33 8.78 -1.83
C LEU A 52 4.29 9.16 -2.89
N ASP A 53 3.12 8.55 -2.82
CA ASP A 53 1.97 8.85 -3.68
C ASP A 53 0.85 9.34 -2.76
N SER A 54 0.04 10.32 -3.17
CA SER A 54 -1.17 10.71 -2.42
C SER A 54 -2.43 10.36 -3.20
N GLY A 55 -2.26 9.67 -4.33
CA GLY A 55 -3.32 9.29 -5.25
C GLY A 55 -4.06 8.02 -4.82
N ALA A 56 -3.44 7.13 -4.03
CA ALA A 56 -4.00 5.82 -3.74
C ALA A 56 -4.65 5.72 -2.37
N ALA A 57 -5.67 4.86 -2.28
CA ALA A 57 -6.38 4.68 -1.02
C ALA A 57 -5.58 3.86 0.01
N ASN A 58 -4.50 3.17 -0.39
CA ASN A 58 -3.76 2.25 0.47
C ASN A 58 -2.27 2.27 0.21
N ASN A 59 -1.50 1.74 1.16
CA ASN A 59 -0.10 1.41 0.93
C ASN A 59 0.00 0.11 0.14
N PHE A 60 0.97 0.03 -0.77
CA PHE A 60 1.15 -1.14 -1.62
C PHE A 60 2.58 -1.64 -1.61
N PHE A 61 2.74 -2.94 -1.73
CA PHE A 61 4.03 -3.59 -1.82
C PHE A 61 4.10 -4.42 -3.10
N ARG A 62 5.19 -4.30 -3.84
CA ARG A 62 5.37 -5.06 -5.07
C ARG A 62 5.62 -6.52 -4.75
N ALA A 63 4.79 -7.40 -5.32
CA ALA A 63 4.89 -8.84 -5.11
C ALA A 63 6.30 -9.42 -5.39
N SER A 64 6.95 -9.03 -6.50
CA SER A 64 8.29 -9.53 -6.85
C SER A 64 9.39 -9.07 -5.87
N CYS A 65 9.17 -7.99 -5.12
CA CYS A 65 10.10 -7.47 -4.12
C CYS A 65 10.02 -8.22 -2.78
N LEU A 66 9.10 -9.17 -2.60
CA LEU A 66 9.03 -9.99 -1.37
C LEU A 66 10.33 -10.76 -1.13
N SER A 67 11.03 -11.13 -2.21
CA SER A 67 12.35 -11.79 -2.18
C SER A 67 13.48 -10.95 -1.56
N ILE A 68 13.27 -9.64 -1.36
CA ILE A 68 14.22 -8.73 -0.72
C ILE A 68 14.11 -8.81 0.81
N LEU A 69 12.92 -9.14 1.32
CA LEU A 69 12.62 -9.20 2.75
C LEU A 69 13.24 -10.45 3.39
N PRO A 70 13.55 -10.42 4.70
CA PRO A 70 14.01 -11.61 5.39
C PRO A 70 12.93 -12.70 5.41
N ALA A 71 13.36 -13.96 5.58
CA ALA A 71 12.43 -15.07 5.77
C ALA A 71 11.58 -14.84 7.03
N GLY A 72 10.29 -15.19 6.96
CA GLY A 72 9.37 -15.09 8.09
C GLY A 72 8.63 -13.76 8.25
N VAL A 73 8.84 -12.78 7.37
CA VAL A 73 7.96 -11.58 7.36
C VAL A 73 6.52 -12.02 7.07
N PRO A 74 5.55 -11.64 7.91
CA PRO A 74 4.18 -12.12 7.80
C PRO A 74 3.49 -11.53 6.58
N VAL A 75 3.16 -12.41 5.63
CA VAL A 75 2.23 -12.14 4.53
C VAL A 75 0.98 -12.98 4.79
N ARG A 76 -0.17 -12.31 4.87
CA ARG A 76 -1.47 -12.93 5.14
C ARG A 76 -2.30 -12.94 3.86
N ASP A 77 -2.71 -14.12 3.44
CA ASP A 77 -3.78 -14.28 2.46
C ASP A 77 -5.12 -13.98 3.15
N LEU A 78 -5.88 -13.04 2.61
CA LEU A 78 -7.17 -12.64 3.15
C LEU A 78 -8.30 -13.10 2.22
N SER A 79 -9.44 -13.41 2.80
CA SER A 79 -10.62 -13.80 2.03
C SER A 79 -11.12 -12.65 1.18
N GLY A 80 -11.45 -12.96 -0.07
CA GLY A 80 -12.01 -12.02 -1.04
C GLY A 80 -10.98 -11.40 -1.96
N ASP A 81 -11.48 -10.80 -3.03
CA ASP A 81 -10.67 -10.13 -4.02
C ASP A 81 -10.67 -8.61 -3.78
N VAL A 82 -9.55 -7.97 -4.09
CA VAL A 82 -9.44 -6.51 -4.18
C VAL A 82 -9.41 -6.10 -5.65
N VAL A 83 -10.12 -5.02 -5.97
CA VAL A 83 -10.07 -4.39 -7.30
C VAL A 83 -9.13 -3.21 -7.25
N VAL A 84 -7.97 -3.37 -7.87
CA VAL A 84 -6.93 -2.34 -7.96
C VAL A 84 -7.03 -1.65 -9.31
N LYS A 85 -7.15 -0.32 -9.34
CA LYS A 85 -7.19 0.46 -10.58
C LYS A 85 -5.88 1.24 -10.73
N LEU A 86 -5.08 0.88 -11.71
CA LEU A 86 -3.81 1.59 -11.96
C LEU A 86 -4.06 2.89 -12.76
N ALA A 87 -3.00 3.69 -12.92
CA ALA A 87 -2.98 4.86 -13.79
C ALA A 87 -3.41 4.56 -15.23
N ASP A 88 -3.25 3.31 -15.69
CA ASP A 88 -3.71 2.85 -17.01
C ASP A 88 -5.25 2.85 -17.15
N GLY A 89 -5.96 3.11 -16.05
CA GLY A 89 -7.41 3.15 -15.98
C GLY A 89 -8.07 1.77 -15.96
N LYS A 90 -7.29 0.69 -16.05
CA LYS A 90 -7.80 -0.69 -16.14
C LYS A 90 -7.89 -1.30 -14.74
N PRO A 91 -9.09 -1.62 -14.24
CA PRO A 91 -9.24 -2.32 -12.98
C PRO A 91 -8.72 -3.75 -13.11
N ARG A 92 -8.01 -4.21 -12.08
CA ARG A 92 -7.47 -5.56 -11.97
C ARG A 92 -7.99 -6.17 -10.68
N ARG A 93 -8.65 -7.32 -10.78
CA ARG A 93 -9.12 -8.06 -9.63
C ARG A 93 -8.06 -9.06 -9.21
N VAL A 94 -7.66 -9.01 -7.94
CA VAL A 94 -6.59 -9.86 -7.39
C VAL A 94 -6.99 -10.40 -6.03
N ALA A 95 -6.47 -11.59 -5.69
CA ALA A 95 -6.59 -12.12 -4.35
C ALA A 95 -5.94 -11.15 -3.34
N ARG A 96 -6.66 -10.85 -2.25
CA ARG A 96 -6.17 -9.91 -1.25
C ARG A 96 -5.03 -10.54 -0.46
N ARG A 97 -3.84 -9.94 -0.54
CA ARG A 97 -2.70 -10.26 0.31
C ARG A 97 -2.23 -9.03 1.06
N GLU A 98 -1.98 -9.18 2.35
CA GLU A 98 -1.48 -8.12 3.20
C GLU A 98 -0.14 -8.48 3.83
N LEU A 99 0.78 -7.52 3.77
CA LEU A 99 2.11 -7.58 4.35
C LEU A 99 2.15 -6.59 5.52
N SER A 100 2.45 -7.07 6.73
CA SER A 100 2.77 -6.20 7.87
C SER A 100 4.28 -6.02 7.94
N LEU A 101 4.76 -4.80 7.71
CA LEU A 101 6.18 -4.52 7.57
C LEU A 101 6.66 -3.56 8.65
N SER A 102 7.62 -4.02 9.45
CA SER A 102 8.40 -3.15 10.33
C SER A 102 9.62 -2.61 9.59
N TYR A 103 9.83 -1.30 9.65
CA TYR A 103 10.97 -0.64 9.01
C TYR A 103 11.38 0.61 9.78
N THR A 104 12.54 1.15 9.45
CA THR A 104 13.02 2.43 9.94
C THR A 104 13.02 3.46 8.81
N PHE A 105 12.56 4.67 9.12
CA PHE A 105 12.63 5.83 8.25
C PHE A 105 12.99 7.06 9.09
N ASP A 106 13.95 7.87 8.63
CA ASP A 106 14.38 9.10 9.31
C ASP A 106 14.71 8.89 10.81
N GLY A 107 15.30 7.74 11.14
CA GLY A 107 15.68 7.36 12.50
C GLY A 107 14.57 6.79 13.39
N PHE A 108 13.32 6.67 12.92
CA PHE A 108 12.20 6.12 13.70
C PHE A 108 11.72 4.76 13.17
N HIS A 109 11.25 3.90 14.08
CA HIS A 109 10.68 2.59 13.76
C HIS A 109 9.18 2.67 13.51
N SER A 110 8.75 2.25 12.32
CA SER A 110 7.34 2.19 11.90
C SER A 110 6.89 0.74 11.75
N ASN A 111 5.59 0.50 11.84
CA ASN A 111 4.96 -0.73 11.40
C ASN A 111 3.66 -0.40 10.64
N ASP A 112 3.62 -0.77 9.37
CA ASP A 112 2.49 -0.51 8.50
C ASP A 112 2.07 -1.75 7.73
N ASN A 113 0.79 -1.78 7.36
CA ASN A 113 0.24 -2.80 6.48
C ASN A 113 0.28 -2.31 5.04
N PHE A 114 0.61 -3.23 4.14
CA PHE A 114 0.68 -3.02 2.71
C PHE A 114 -0.13 -4.08 2.00
N ILE A 115 -0.86 -3.68 0.95
CA ILE A 115 -1.47 -4.64 0.04
C ILE A 115 -0.40 -5.11 -0.94
N VAL A 116 -0.19 -6.42 -1.00
CA VAL A 116 0.76 -7.02 -1.94
C VAL A 116 0.10 -7.07 -3.31
N PHE A 117 0.69 -6.37 -4.26
CA PHE A 117 0.17 -6.27 -5.62
C PHE A 117 1.29 -6.43 -6.65
N ASP A 118 0.97 -7.05 -7.79
CA ASP A 118 1.92 -7.13 -8.89
C ASP A 118 1.90 -5.83 -9.70
N MET A 119 2.91 -5.00 -9.46
CA MET A 119 3.04 -3.68 -10.08
C MET A 119 4.33 -3.57 -10.91
N ASN A 120 4.21 -3.00 -12.11
CA ASN A 120 5.31 -2.84 -13.06
C ASN A 120 6.02 -1.47 -12.95
N TYR A 121 6.17 -0.94 -11.74
CA TYR A 121 6.83 0.36 -11.52
C TYR A 121 8.35 0.20 -11.35
N ALA A 122 9.05 1.24 -10.89
CA ALA A 122 10.47 1.16 -10.47
C ALA A 122 10.67 1.11 -8.92
N PHE A 123 9.58 1.16 -8.14
CA PHE A 123 9.58 1.25 -6.67
C PHE A 123 9.15 -0.05 -5.98
N ASP A 124 9.77 -0.39 -4.87
CA ASP A 124 9.46 -1.63 -4.15
C ASP A 124 8.11 -1.56 -3.43
N CYS A 125 7.73 -0.36 -2.99
CA CYS A 125 6.45 -0.10 -2.33
C CYS A 125 5.96 1.34 -2.59
N ILE A 126 4.71 1.59 -2.23
CA ILE A 126 4.04 2.89 -2.28
C ILE A 126 3.53 3.19 -0.87
N LEU A 127 3.93 4.35 -0.35
CA LEU A 127 3.38 4.95 0.86
C LEU A 127 2.34 5.97 0.43
N ASP A 128 1.10 5.79 0.90
CA ASP A 128 -0.03 6.58 0.45
C ASP A 128 -0.87 7.14 1.59
N ILE A 129 -2.14 7.49 1.32
CA ILE A 129 -3.07 8.15 2.25
C ILE A 129 -3.01 7.55 3.67
N PRO A 130 -3.04 6.22 3.91
CA PRO A 130 -2.95 5.71 5.27
C PRO A 130 -1.65 6.07 5.99
N TRP A 131 -0.52 6.05 5.29
CA TRP A 131 0.78 6.42 5.84
C TRP A 131 0.88 7.94 6.06
N LEU A 132 0.45 8.72 5.07
CA LEU A 132 0.43 10.19 5.11
C LEU A 132 -0.43 10.71 6.27
N VAL A 133 -1.62 10.15 6.46
CA VAL A 133 -2.55 10.53 7.54
C VAL A 133 -1.99 10.12 8.90
N ARG A 134 -1.39 8.93 9.00
CA ARG A 134 -0.84 8.41 10.25
C ARG A 134 0.35 9.22 10.74
N TYR A 135 1.29 9.53 9.86
CA TYR A 135 2.58 10.12 10.26
C TYR A 135 2.70 11.61 9.99
N GLN A 136 1.79 12.19 9.20
CA GLN A 136 1.73 13.61 8.85
C GLN A 136 3.13 14.22 8.63
N PRO A 137 3.94 13.65 7.74
CA PRO A 137 5.32 14.04 7.59
C PRO A 137 5.44 15.48 7.07
N GLN A 138 6.57 16.11 7.35
CA GLN A 138 6.96 17.33 6.66
C GLN A 138 7.49 16.96 5.28
N ILE A 139 6.87 17.51 4.23
CA ILE A 139 7.30 17.30 2.86
C ILE A 139 7.92 18.60 2.37
N ASP A 140 9.21 18.56 2.09
CA ASP A 140 9.89 19.62 1.35
C ASP A 140 9.78 19.29 -0.14
N TRP A 141 8.84 19.96 -0.81
CA TRP A 141 8.57 19.77 -2.23
C TRP A 141 9.73 20.24 -3.13
N LEU A 142 10.49 21.25 -2.69
CA LEU A 142 11.60 21.79 -3.46
C LEU A 142 12.82 20.86 -3.36
N ALA A 143 13.16 20.43 -2.14
CA ALA A 143 14.23 19.46 -1.91
C ALA A 143 13.83 18.03 -2.29
N ARG A 144 12.52 17.77 -2.47
CA ARG A 144 11.92 16.44 -2.71
C ARG A 144 12.25 15.47 -1.58
N SER A 145 12.12 15.94 -0.35
CA SER A 145 12.45 15.17 0.84
C SER A 145 11.25 15.07 1.78
N VAL A 146 11.24 13.99 2.54
CA VAL A 146 10.23 13.72 3.56
C VAL A 146 10.98 13.63 4.87
N LYS A 147 10.44 14.26 5.92
CA LYS A 147 10.94 14.14 7.27
C LYS A 147 9.79 13.89 8.21
N ARG A 148 10.09 13.25 9.34
CA ARG A 148 9.11 13.13 10.41
C ARG A 148 8.80 14.52 10.98
N ARG A 149 7.54 14.73 11.37
CA ARG A 149 7.14 15.86 12.22
C ARG A 149 7.63 15.63 13.66
N GLN A 150 8.50 16.51 14.17
CA GLN A 150 9.14 16.34 15.49
C GLN A 150 8.21 16.57 16.68
N ASP A 151 7.01 17.11 16.44
CA ASP A 151 5.99 17.44 17.45
C ASP A 151 4.99 16.30 17.72
N PHE A 152 5.13 15.14 17.05
CA PHE A 152 4.18 14.02 17.15
C PHE A 152 4.91 12.70 17.40
N ASP A 153 4.98 12.24 18.66
CA ASP A 153 5.24 10.84 18.98
C ASP A 153 3.97 10.03 18.71
N VAL A 154 4.04 9.13 17.73
CA VAL A 154 3.01 8.11 17.53
C VAL A 154 3.31 7.00 18.54
N THR A 155 2.60 7.03 19.67
CA THR A 155 2.55 5.93 20.66
C THR A 155 1.92 4.67 20.07
#